data_AF-A0A2W0CDD8-F1
#
_entry.id   AF-A0A2W0CDD8-F1
#
_cell.length_a   1.000
_cell.length_b   1.000
_cell.length_c   1.000
_cell.angle_alpha   90.00
_cell.angle_beta   90.00
_cell.angle_gamma   90.00
#
_symmetry.space_group_name_H-M   'P 1'
#
loop_
_entity.id
_entity.type
_entity.pdbx_description
1 polymer ?
#
loop_
_entity_poly.entity_id
_entity_poly.type
_entity_poly.pdbx_seq_one_letter_code
_entity_poly.pdbx_strand_id
1 'polypeptide(L)'
;MSNMHRIHWFDEQIRSGRFPNSSWLAREFEISRRQAQRDIEYMAISLRAPLLYLAKYRGYCYEDQTYRLPHLYMTEEEQSVLKYLAHRYRHFNHEQSDVVKRVAHLLERFTAEEQQILSRPLPTFAASPKLLQHFELLSHAITESLKVHMYYRDFSGERQFPWCPLKIISQYNADYVIGYETDPVQQSAIRLEGIVHVRLTDETFECNSDMQLSGWEEPLPVRKPFVAEIRLKEVQQTEQWQGYRIRDKQDQIHFIEFYDTEAFMQHLLISEWEELISPGWLRNKMQSHANVILNRLHNSNHAHVK
;
A
#
# COMPACT_ATOMS: atom_id res chain seq x y z
N MET A 1 25.88 2.66 15.46
CA MET A 1 25.07 3.84 15.10
C MET A 1 24.78 3.81 13.60
N SER A 2 23.51 3.82 13.19
CA SER A 2 23.15 3.76 11.77
C SER A 2 23.61 5.00 11.01
N ASN A 3 23.83 4.89 9.70
CA ASN A 3 24.21 6.00 8.83
C ASN A 3 23.16 7.14 8.89
N MET A 4 21.88 6.77 8.87
CA MET A 4 20.76 7.71 8.83
C MET A 4 20.75 8.68 10.02
N HIS A 5 21.09 8.21 11.23
CA HIS A 5 21.15 9.09 12.40
C HIS A 5 22.21 10.21 12.24
N ARG A 6 23.35 9.89 11.61
CA ARG A 6 24.42 10.85 11.33
C ARG A 6 24.03 11.86 10.25
N ILE A 7 23.33 11.40 9.23
CA ILE A 7 22.77 12.24 8.16
C ILE A 7 21.75 13.22 8.73
N HIS A 8 20.81 12.76 9.57
CA HIS A 8 19.80 13.63 10.20
C HIS A 8 20.44 14.71 11.07
N TRP A 9 21.39 14.32 11.91
CA TRP A 9 22.12 15.28 12.73
C TRP A 9 22.86 16.32 11.86
N PHE A 10 23.47 15.90 10.75
CA PHE A 10 24.17 16.81 9.85
C PHE A 10 23.19 17.78 9.15
N ASP A 11 22.03 17.30 8.70
CA ASP A 11 20.95 18.15 8.15
C ASP A 11 20.46 19.18 9.18
N GLU A 12 20.25 18.78 10.43
CA GLU A 12 19.86 19.68 11.52
C GLU A 12 20.92 20.76 11.79
N GLN A 13 22.20 20.40 11.79
CA GLN A 13 23.29 21.37 11.95
C GLN A 13 23.35 22.36 10.77
N ILE A 14 23.09 21.92 9.54
CA ILE A 14 22.99 22.83 8.39
C ILE A 14 21.83 23.81 8.58
N ARG A 15 20.64 23.30 8.96
CA ARG A 15 19.42 24.10 9.11
C ARG A 15 19.47 25.10 10.25
N SER A 16 20.17 24.75 11.32
CA SER A 16 20.45 25.66 12.43
C SER A 16 21.54 26.68 12.11
N GLY A 17 22.04 26.73 10.87
CA GLY A 17 23.03 27.71 10.42
C GLY A 17 24.42 27.49 11.01
N ARG A 18 24.76 26.25 11.41
CA ARG A 18 26.00 25.93 12.13
C ARG A 18 27.15 25.46 11.23
N PHE A 19 26.91 25.33 9.92
CA PHE A 19 27.91 24.98 8.91
C PHE A 19 28.76 23.73 9.27
N PRO A 20 28.15 22.54 9.41
CA PRO A 20 28.87 21.35 9.81
C PRO A 20 29.89 20.87 8.76
N ASN A 21 30.86 20.06 9.17
CA ASN A 21 31.87 19.49 8.28
C ASN A 21 32.24 18.06 8.69
N SER A 22 33.01 17.37 7.85
CA SER A 22 33.41 15.97 8.07
C SER A 22 34.21 15.77 9.37
N SER A 23 34.97 16.77 9.81
CA SER A 23 35.74 16.66 11.06
C SER A 23 34.84 16.79 12.30
N TRP A 24 33.81 17.62 12.25
CA TRP A 24 32.83 17.73 13.32
C TRP A 24 31.96 16.48 13.39
N LEU A 25 31.44 16.03 12.24
CA LEU A 25 30.65 14.79 12.17
C LEU A 25 31.45 13.57 12.68
N ALA A 26 32.74 13.49 12.32
CA ALA A 26 33.64 12.44 12.79
C ALA A 26 33.82 12.45 14.32
N ARG A 27 33.93 13.64 14.92
CA ARG A 27 34.08 13.78 16.37
C ARG A 27 32.79 13.42 17.10
N GLU A 28 31.66 13.94 16.63
CA GLU A 28 30.36 13.76 17.28
C GLU A 28 29.95 12.29 17.38
N PHE A 29 30.21 11.52 16.32
CA PHE A 29 29.81 10.12 16.23
C PHE A 29 30.97 9.14 16.42
N GLU A 30 32.14 9.63 16.82
CA GLU A 30 33.35 8.83 17.05
C GLU A 30 33.70 7.92 15.85
N ILE A 31 33.53 8.44 14.63
CA ILE A 31 33.84 7.73 13.39
C ILE A 31 35.10 8.29 12.72
N SER A 32 35.70 7.53 11.79
CA SER A 32 36.80 8.04 10.99
C SER A 32 36.36 9.20 10.09
N ARG A 33 37.25 10.16 9.81
CA ARG A 33 37.00 11.24 8.84
C ARG A 33 36.62 10.71 7.46
N ARG A 34 37.18 9.57 7.05
CA ARG A 34 36.84 8.90 5.79
C ARG A 34 35.38 8.42 5.79
N GLN A 35 34.87 7.92 6.91
CA GLN A 35 33.46 7.54 7.01
C GLN A 35 32.56 8.77 6.99
N ALA A 36 32.89 9.81 7.76
CA ALA A 36 32.13 11.06 7.78
C ALA A 36 32.05 11.70 6.38
N GLN A 37 33.15 11.65 5.61
CA GLN A 37 33.17 12.14 4.23
C GLN A 37 32.24 11.32 3.32
N ARG A 38 32.23 9.99 3.45
CA ARG A 38 31.29 9.12 2.72
C ARG A 38 29.84 9.41 3.07
N ASP A 39 29.54 9.73 4.32
CA ASP A 39 28.17 10.09 4.72
C ASP A 39 27.75 11.44 4.08
N ILE A 40 28.66 12.42 4.00
CA ILE A 40 28.41 13.70 3.31
C ILE A 40 28.28 13.49 1.79
N GLU A 41 29.10 12.64 1.19
CA GLU A 41 28.99 12.26 -0.23
C GLU A 41 27.66 11.57 -0.51
N TYR A 42 27.22 10.68 0.38
CA TYR A 42 25.90 10.06 0.28
C TYR A 42 24.77 11.09 0.32
N MET A 43 24.87 12.10 1.19
CA MET A 43 23.92 13.22 1.20
C MET A 43 23.92 13.97 -0.14
N ALA A 44 25.10 14.33 -0.66
CA ALA A 44 25.20 15.07 -1.92
C ALA A 44 24.72 14.26 -3.13
N ILE A 45 25.11 12.99 -3.24
CA ILE A 45 24.92 12.17 -4.45
C ILE A 45 23.58 11.42 -4.40
N SER A 46 23.36 10.62 -3.36
CA SER A 46 22.18 9.74 -3.26
C SER A 46 20.94 10.51 -2.84
N LEU A 47 21.08 11.37 -1.84
CA LEU A 47 19.97 12.19 -1.33
C LEU A 47 19.80 13.50 -2.10
N ARG A 48 20.68 13.78 -3.07
CA ARG A 48 20.69 15.01 -3.90
C ARG A 48 20.55 16.27 -3.05
N ALA A 49 21.18 16.24 -1.87
CA ALA A 49 21.20 17.39 -1.00
C ALA A 49 22.03 18.50 -1.67
N PRO A 50 21.50 19.73 -1.82
CA PRO A 50 22.18 20.83 -2.50
C PRO A 50 23.24 21.43 -1.58
N LEU A 51 24.26 20.63 -1.24
CA LEU A 51 25.32 20.99 -0.31
C LEU A 51 26.31 21.94 -0.99
N LEU A 52 26.50 23.11 -0.37
CA LEU A 52 27.49 24.10 -0.77
C LEU A 52 28.54 24.24 0.34
N TYR A 53 29.82 24.09 -0.01
CA TYR A 53 30.91 24.31 0.92
C TYR A 53 31.25 25.81 1.01
N LEU A 54 31.14 26.38 2.20
CA LEU A 54 31.51 27.77 2.47
C LEU A 54 32.88 27.85 3.15
N ALA A 55 33.89 28.24 2.39
CA ALA A 55 35.27 28.34 2.86
C ALA A 55 35.42 29.24 4.10
N LYS A 56 34.64 30.34 4.19
CA LYS A 56 34.62 31.25 5.34
C LYS A 56 34.30 30.56 6.66
N TYR A 57 33.38 29.59 6.64
CA TYR A 57 32.94 28.85 7.84
C TYR A 57 33.55 27.45 7.93
N ARG A 58 34.34 27.03 6.93
CA ARG A 58 34.95 25.70 6.81
C ARG A 58 33.92 24.57 6.96
N GLY A 59 32.74 24.75 6.38
CA GLY A 59 31.64 23.80 6.50
C GLY A 59 30.59 23.97 5.42
N TYR A 60 29.56 23.14 5.48
CA TYR A 60 28.53 23.03 4.45
C TYR A 60 27.25 23.76 4.83
N CYS A 61 26.56 24.33 3.86
CA CYS A 61 25.18 24.78 3.97
C CYS A 61 24.35 24.24 2.80
N TYR A 62 23.03 24.47 2.81
CA TYR A 62 22.21 24.25 1.62
C TYR A 62 22.22 25.49 0.72
N GLU A 63 22.43 25.28 -0.56
CA GLU A 63 22.23 26.30 -1.60
C GLU A 63 20.74 26.65 -1.72
N ASP A 64 19.88 25.62 -1.69
CA ASP A 64 18.43 25.76 -1.67
C ASP A 64 17.86 25.47 -0.26
N GLN A 65 17.41 26.52 0.43
CA GLN A 65 16.83 26.43 1.78
C GLN A 65 15.48 25.71 1.82
N THR A 66 14.83 25.48 0.69
CA THR A 66 13.58 24.71 0.61
C THR A 66 13.83 23.21 0.69
N TYR A 67 15.05 22.75 0.41
CA TYR A 67 15.44 21.34 0.59
C TYR A 67 15.02 20.86 1.98
N ARG A 68 14.37 19.71 2.06
CA ARG A 68 13.99 19.02 3.31
C ARG A 68 14.48 17.59 3.22
N LEU A 69 15.30 17.17 4.19
CA LEU A 69 15.66 15.77 4.31
C LEU A 69 14.42 15.01 4.84
N PRO A 70 13.90 14.02 4.11
CA PRO A 70 12.76 13.23 4.58
C PRO A 70 13.19 12.44 5.83
N HIS A 71 12.51 12.67 6.96
CA HIS A 71 12.64 11.84 8.17
C HIS A 71 11.81 10.58 7.97
N LEU A 72 12.34 9.64 7.21
CA LEU A 72 11.64 8.40 6.90
C LEU A 72 12.19 7.28 7.79
N TYR A 73 11.51 7.03 8.91
CA TYR A 73 11.75 5.84 9.71
C TYR A 73 11.02 4.67 9.04
N MET A 74 11.78 3.68 8.59
CA MET A 74 11.25 2.43 8.04
C MET A 74 11.90 1.26 8.75
N THR A 75 11.07 0.25 9.04
CA THR A 75 11.51 -1.08 9.43
C THR A 75 12.22 -1.78 8.28
N GLU A 76 13.03 -2.79 8.58
CA GLU A 76 13.67 -3.63 7.55
C GLU A 76 12.63 -4.29 6.61
N GLU A 77 11.45 -4.61 7.14
CA GLU A 77 10.34 -5.17 6.36
C GLU A 77 9.83 -4.17 5.33
N GLU A 78 9.52 -2.94 5.74
CA GLU A 78 9.07 -1.87 4.84
C GLU A 78 10.12 -1.56 3.76
N GLN A 79 11.40 -1.56 4.10
CA GLN A 79 12.49 -1.39 3.14
C GLN A 79 12.54 -2.51 2.10
N SER A 80 12.36 -3.76 2.54
CA SER A 80 12.37 -4.92 1.65
C SER A 80 11.24 -4.88 0.62
N VAL A 81 10.04 -4.48 1.05
CA VAL A 81 8.87 -4.29 0.21
C VAL A 81 9.07 -3.16 -0.78
N LEU A 82 9.60 -2.02 -0.32
CA LEU A 82 9.86 -0.85 -1.16
C LEU A 82 10.87 -1.16 -2.28
N LYS A 83 11.92 -1.94 -1.96
CA LYS A 83 12.93 -2.39 -2.92
C LYS A 83 12.32 -3.28 -4.00
N TYR A 84 11.42 -4.19 -3.62
CA TYR A 84 10.70 -5.02 -4.58
C TYR A 84 9.82 -4.19 -5.50
N LEU A 85 9.07 -3.22 -4.97
CA LEU A 85 8.22 -2.34 -5.78
C LEU A 85 9.05 -1.56 -6.80
N ALA A 86 10.18 -0.99 -6.37
CA ALA A 86 11.09 -0.28 -7.26
C ALA A 86 11.63 -1.17 -8.39
N HIS A 87 12.06 -2.39 -8.06
CA HIS A 87 12.48 -3.40 -9.06
C HIS A 87 11.34 -3.73 -10.03
N ARG A 88 10.13 -3.99 -9.52
CA ARG A 88 8.97 -4.31 -10.36
C ARG A 88 8.66 -3.18 -11.33
N TYR A 89 8.61 -1.93 -10.89
CA TYR A 89 8.33 -0.79 -11.77
C TYR A 89 9.44 -0.52 -12.80
N ARG A 90 10.69 -0.89 -12.51
CA ARG A 90 11.79 -0.84 -13.50
C ARG A 90 11.61 -1.86 -14.62
N HIS A 91 11.15 -3.07 -14.29
CA HIS A 91 10.98 -4.18 -15.21
C HIS A 91 9.55 -4.31 -15.78
N PHE A 92 8.63 -3.44 -15.38
CA PHE A 92 7.27 -3.41 -15.89
C PHE A 92 7.27 -2.87 -17.32
N ASN A 93 7.24 -3.78 -18.30
CA ASN A 93 7.10 -3.45 -19.72
C ASN A 93 5.62 -3.22 -20.05
N HIS A 94 5.19 -1.96 -20.01
CA HIS A 94 4.03 -1.50 -20.76
C HIS A 94 4.39 -0.23 -21.51
N GLU A 95 3.78 -0.02 -22.68
CA GLU A 95 4.00 1.14 -23.53
C GLU A 95 3.73 2.44 -22.73
N GLN A 96 4.75 3.32 -22.64
CA GLN A 96 4.79 4.59 -21.88
C GLN A 96 4.91 4.40 -20.35
N SER A 97 5.80 5.06 -19.61
CA SER A 97 6.30 6.43 -19.67
C SER A 97 7.59 6.55 -18.84
N ASP A 98 8.51 7.44 -19.23
CA ASP A 98 9.69 7.80 -18.41
C ASP A 98 9.34 8.18 -16.96
N VAL A 99 8.08 8.60 -16.72
CA VAL A 99 7.53 8.85 -15.37
C VAL A 99 7.64 7.61 -14.49
N VAL A 100 7.28 6.42 -14.98
CA VAL A 100 7.30 5.17 -14.19
C VAL A 100 8.72 4.80 -13.79
N LYS A 101 9.68 4.98 -14.71
CA LYS A 101 11.11 4.79 -14.42
C LYS A 101 11.63 5.82 -13.40
N ARG A 102 11.18 7.08 -13.50
CA ARG A 102 11.51 8.11 -12.49
C ARG A 102 10.94 7.74 -11.12
N VAL A 103 9.71 7.24 -11.05
CA VAL A 103 9.10 6.75 -9.80
C VAL A 103 9.91 5.59 -9.24
N ALA A 104 10.28 4.59 -10.05
CA ALA A 104 11.13 3.48 -9.61
C ALA A 104 12.45 3.99 -9.01
N HIS A 105 13.12 4.94 -9.67
CA HIS A 105 14.36 5.53 -9.15
C HIS A 105 14.15 6.36 -7.87
N LEU A 106 13.00 7.03 -7.72
CA LEU A 106 12.65 7.71 -6.47
C LEU A 106 12.49 6.71 -5.32
N LEU A 107 11.79 5.59 -5.55
CA LEU A 107 11.59 4.55 -4.53
C LEU A 107 12.92 3.93 -4.06
N GLU A 108 13.88 3.70 -4.98
CA GLU A 108 15.21 3.17 -4.62
C GLU A 108 16.02 4.09 -3.71
N ARG A 109 15.85 5.42 -3.85
CA ARG A 109 16.59 6.38 -2.99
C ARG A 109 16.25 6.24 -1.51
N PHE A 110 15.09 5.64 -1.21
CA PHE A 110 14.64 5.38 0.15
C PHE A 110 15.12 4.02 0.68
N THR A 111 15.62 3.12 -0.17
CA THR A 111 16.13 1.80 0.21
C THR A 111 17.66 1.83 0.25
N ALA A 112 18.21 2.44 1.31
CA ALA A 112 19.65 2.51 1.52
C ALA A 112 20.15 1.23 2.19
N GLU A 113 20.63 0.24 1.41
CA GLU A 113 21.75 -0.66 1.74
C GLU A 113 21.89 -1.82 0.72
N GLU A 114 23.13 -2.31 0.59
CA GLU A 114 23.59 -3.26 -0.41
C GLU A 114 22.99 -4.67 -0.24
N GLN A 115 22.60 -5.23 -1.39
CA GLN A 115 22.75 -6.64 -1.80
C GLN A 115 22.16 -7.79 -0.97
N GLN A 116 21.49 -7.60 0.16
CA GLN A 116 20.76 -8.72 0.74
C GLN A 116 19.53 -9.05 -0.13
N ILE A 117 19.61 -10.23 -0.73
CA ILE A 117 18.54 -10.91 -1.45
C ILE A 117 17.43 -11.17 -0.44
N LEU A 118 16.22 -10.84 -0.85
CA LEU A 118 14.98 -11.01 -0.10
C LEU A 118 14.86 -12.46 0.41
N SER A 119 15.15 -12.68 1.69
CA SER A 119 14.97 -13.97 2.36
C SER A 119 13.56 -14.15 2.95
N ARG A 120 12.70 -13.13 2.84
CA ARG A 120 11.29 -13.17 3.26
C ARG A 120 10.34 -13.24 2.06
N PRO A 121 9.19 -13.93 2.20
CA PRO A 121 8.13 -13.90 1.20
C PRO A 121 7.62 -12.48 1.05
N LEU A 122 7.61 -11.98 -0.18
CA LEU A 122 7.07 -10.67 -0.49
C LEU A 122 5.55 -10.72 -0.56
N PRO A 123 4.84 -9.66 -0.13
CA PRO A 123 3.41 -9.55 -0.36
C PRO A 123 3.10 -9.55 -1.87
N THR A 124 2.01 -10.22 -2.24
CA THR A 124 1.50 -10.21 -3.61
C THR A 124 0.81 -8.89 -3.89
N PHE A 125 1.40 -8.06 -4.74
CA PHE A 125 0.76 -6.84 -5.24
C PHE A 125 0.00 -7.16 -6.52
N ALA A 126 -1.33 -7.27 -6.42
CA ALA A 126 -2.22 -7.37 -7.58
C ALA A 126 -2.92 -6.02 -7.77
N ALA A 127 -2.72 -5.39 -8.94
CA ALA A 127 -3.55 -4.27 -9.34
C ALA A 127 -4.86 -4.83 -9.92
N SER A 128 -5.99 -4.54 -9.29
CA SER A 128 -7.30 -4.88 -9.84
C SER A 128 -7.61 -3.93 -11.01
N PRO A 129 -7.72 -4.41 -12.27
CA PRO A 129 -8.03 -3.55 -13.41
C PRO A 129 -9.35 -2.80 -13.22
N LYS A 130 -10.30 -3.45 -12.53
CA LYS A 130 -11.59 -2.88 -12.17
C LYS A 130 -11.45 -1.71 -11.19
N LEU A 131 -10.58 -1.83 -10.18
CA LEU A 131 -10.33 -0.74 -9.23
C LEU A 131 -9.67 0.45 -9.92
N LEU A 132 -8.71 0.20 -10.83
CA LEU A 132 -8.09 1.25 -11.65
C LEU A 132 -9.12 1.98 -12.51
N GLN A 133 -10.01 1.23 -13.17
CA GLN A 133 -11.10 1.82 -13.95
C GLN A 133 -12.04 2.67 -13.08
N HIS A 134 -12.42 2.20 -11.89
CA HIS A 134 -13.25 2.98 -10.98
C HIS A 134 -12.55 4.26 -10.53
N PHE A 135 -11.25 4.18 -10.21
CA PHE A 135 -10.44 5.33 -9.84
C PHE A 135 -10.40 6.37 -10.96
N GLU A 136 -10.19 5.95 -12.21
CA GLU A 136 -10.17 6.82 -13.38
C GLU A 136 -11.54 7.50 -13.62
N LEU A 137 -12.63 6.71 -13.61
CA LEU A 137 -13.99 7.24 -13.79
C LEU A 137 -14.36 8.24 -12.70
N LEU A 138 -14.04 7.95 -11.44
CA LEU A 138 -14.31 8.86 -10.32
C LEU A 138 -13.42 10.10 -10.37
N SER A 139 -12.15 9.97 -10.75
CA SER A 139 -11.25 11.12 -10.91
C SER A 139 -11.74 12.06 -12.00
N HIS A 140 -12.26 11.51 -13.10
CA HIS A 140 -12.90 12.29 -14.15
C HIS A 140 -14.18 12.96 -13.65
N ALA A 141 -15.07 12.21 -12.97
CA ALA A 141 -16.30 12.75 -12.40
C ALA A 141 -16.06 13.91 -11.42
N ILE A 142 -15.04 13.80 -10.57
CA ILE A 142 -14.64 14.86 -9.64
C ILE A 142 -14.15 16.10 -10.38
N THR A 143 -13.32 15.90 -11.41
CA THR A 143 -12.73 17.00 -12.19
C THR A 143 -13.79 17.79 -12.94
N GLU A 144 -14.76 17.09 -13.55
CA GLU A 144 -15.86 17.68 -14.33
C GLU A 144 -17.11 17.98 -13.48
N SER A 145 -17.06 17.72 -12.16
CA SER A 145 -18.21 17.84 -11.24
C SER A 145 -19.47 17.12 -11.73
N LEU A 146 -19.28 15.91 -12.27
CA LEU A 146 -20.35 15.03 -12.75
C LEU A 146 -20.86 14.11 -11.64
N LYS A 147 -22.18 13.94 -11.60
CA LYS A 147 -22.79 12.92 -10.76
C LYS A 147 -22.49 11.54 -11.35
N VAL A 148 -22.50 10.56 -10.47
CA VAL A 148 -22.35 9.15 -10.84
C VAL A 148 -23.48 8.33 -10.26
N HIS A 149 -23.81 7.23 -10.92
CA HIS A 149 -24.65 6.20 -10.35
C HIS A 149 -23.76 5.07 -9.83
N MET A 150 -23.86 4.80 -8.52
CA MET A 150 -23.04 3.84 -7.82
C MET A 150 -23.81 2.54 -7.62
N TYR A 151 -23.20 1.41 -7.96
CA TYR A 151 -23.61 0.10 -7.50
C TYR A 151 -22.58 -0.41 -6.50
N TYR A 152 -22.97 -0.47 -5.24
CA TYR A 152 -22.08 -0.71 -4.12
C TYR A 152 -22.49 -1.96 -3.34
N ARG A 153 -21.51 -2.74 -2.89
CA ARG A 153 -21.72 -3.92 -2.06
C ARG A 153 -20.85 -3.86 -0.83
N ASP A 154 -21.48 -3.93 0.33
CA ASP A 154 -20.83 -4.06 1.63
C ASP A 154 -21.47 -5.21 2.44
N PHE A 155 -21.18 -5.25 3.74
CA PHE A 155 -21.74 -6.22 4.68
C PHE A 155 -23.24 -6.01 4.97
N SER A 156 -23.77 -4.81 4.72
CA SER A 156 -25.19 -4.51 4.84
C SER A 156 -25.99 -4.94 3.60
N GLY A 157 -25.28 -5.23 2.50
CA GLY A 157 -25.84 -5.78 1.28
C GLY A 157 -25.47 -4.96 0.05
N GLU A 158 -26.34 -5.04 -0.96
CA GLU A 158 -26.16 -4.33 -2.22
C GLU A 158 -27.07 -3.12 -2.30
N ARG A 159 -26.52 -2.00 -2.77
CA ARG A 159 -27.23 -0.73 -2.90
C ARG A 159 -26.91 -0.05 -4.22
N GLN A 160 -27.89 0.65 -4.77
CA GLN A 160 -27.76 1.48 -5.96
C GLN A 160 -28.26 2.89 -5.65
N PHE A 161 -27.44 3.91 -5.90
CA PHE A 161 -27.76 5.30 -5.54
C PHE A 161 -27.01 6.30 -6.43
N PRO A 162 -27.59 7.50 -6.67
CA PRO A 162 -26.84 8.61 -7.25
C PRO A 162 -25.82 9.16 -6.26
N TRP A 163 -24.71 9.69 -6.75
CA TRP A 163 -23.62 10.16 -5.90
C TRP A 163 -22.90 11.34 -6.55
N CYS A 164 -22.56 12.33 -5.74
CA CYS A 164 -21.79 13.51 -6.14
C CYS A 164 -20.37 13.37 -5.56
N PRO A 165 -19.39 12.84 -6.33
CA PRO A 165 -18.04 12.59 -5.82
C PRO A 165 -17.23 13.89 -5.74
N LEU A 166 -16.63 14.17 -4.58
CA LEU A 166 -15.90 15.41 -4.30
C LEU A 166 -14.38 15.23 -4.36
N LYS A 167 -13.86 14.15 -3.77
CA LYS A 167 -12.42 13.88 -3.71
C LYS A 167 -12.15 12.40 -3.41
N ILE A 168 -10.97 11.95 -3.80
CA ILE A 168 -10.44 10.64 -3.41
C ILE A 168 -9.38 10.86 -2.32
N ILE A 169 -9.45 10.05 -1.27
CA ILE A 169 -8.44 10.02 -0.21
C ILE A 169 -7.97 8.60 0.04
N SER A 170 -6.71 8.45 0.40
CA SER A 170 -6.10 7.15 0.76
C SER A 170 -5.77 7.15 2.24
N GLN A 171 -6.19 6.12 2.98
CA GLN A 171 -5.81 5.96 4.38
C GLN A 171 -5.38 4.51 4.65
N TYR A 172 -4.09 4.35 4.97
CA TYR A 172 -3.36 3.11 5.32
C TYR A 172 -3.57 1.92 4.39
N ASN A 173 -4.79 1.36 4.35
CA ASN A 173 -5.12 0.10 3.70
C ASN A 173 -6.24 0.19 2.66
N ALA A 174 -6.77 1.38 2.36
CA ALA A 174 -7.82 1.53 1.37
C ALA A 174 -7.91 2.94 0.79
N ASP A 175 -8.50 2.99 -0.40
CA ASP A 175 -8.92 4.22 -1.05
C ASP A 175 -10.41 4.46 -0.82
N TYR A 176 -10.76 5.72 -0.61
CA TYR A 176 -12.11 6.18 -0.36
C TYR A 176 -12.46 7.31 -1.32
N VAL A 177 -13.71 7.33 -1.78
CA VAL A 177 -14.30 8.50 -2.43
C VAL A 177 -15.21 9.19 -1.42
N ILE A 178 -14.94 10.47 -1.18
CA ILE A 178 -15.80 11.35 -0.40
C ILE A 178 -16.81 11.98 -1.35
N GLY A 179 -18.05 12.08 -0.91
CA GLY A 179 -19.10 12.74 -1.66
C GLY A 179 -20.39 12.78 -0.87
N TYR A 180 -21.50 13.04 -1.54
CA TYR A 180 -22.83 13.03 -0.94
C TYR A 180 -23.87 12.51 -1.94
N GLU A 181 -25.01 12.05 -1.42
CA GLU A 181 -26.11 11.56 -2.26
C GLU A 181 -27.00 12.72 -2.72
N THR A 182 -27.49 13.54 -1.77
CA THR A 182 -28.44 14.63 -2.05
C THR A 182 -27.98 15.98 -1.48
N ASP A 183 -27.57 16.01 -0.22
CA ASP A 183 -27.21 17.24 0.50
C ASP A 183 -25.68 17.38 0.60
N PRO A 184 -25.07 18.45 0.04
CA PRO A 184 -23.63 18.71 0.14
C PRO A 184 -23.08 18.76 1.58
N VAL A 185 -23.92 19.10 2.57
CA VAL A 185 -23.53 19.13 3.98
C VAL A 185 -23.41 17.71 4.56
N GLN A 186 -24.17 16.75 4.04
CA GLN A 186 -24.19 15.36 4.49
C GLN A 186 -23.20 14.50 3.69
N GLN A 187 -21.92 14.85 3.79
CA GLN A 187 -20.87 14.09 3.13
C GLN A 187 -20.69 12.73 3.80
N SER A 188 -20.33 11.71 3.02
CA SER A 188 -19.84 10.45 3.56
C SER A 188 -18.73 9.87 2.68
N ALA A 189 -18.00 8.91 3.26
CA ALA A 189 -16.92 8.21 2.60
C ALA A 189 -17.38 6.83 2.13
N ILE A 190 -16.98 6.43 0.92
CA ILE A 190 -17.26 5.11 0.36
C ILE A 190 -15.92 4.46 -0.03
N ARG A 191 -15.69 3.20 0.36
CA ARG A 191 -14.48 2.45 -0.03
C ARG A 191 -14.53 2.09 -1.51
N LEU A 192 -13.46 2.33 -2.26
CA LEU A 192 -13.40 1.99 -3.68
C LEU A 192 -13.57 0.48 -3.94
N GLU A 193 -13.06 -0.36 -3.04
CA GLU A 193 -13.18 -1.83 -3.15
C GLU A 193 -14.63 -2.35 -3.10
N GLY A 194 -15.53 -1.64 -2.41
CA GLY A 194 -16.94 -2.06 -2.32
C GLY A 194 -17.75 -1.70 -3.56
N ILE A 195 -17.19 -0.88 -4.45
CA ILE A 195 -17.85 -0.50 -5.70
C ILE A 195 -17.89 -1.72 -6.61
N VAL A 196 -19.09 -2.18 -6.94
CA VAL A 196 -19.31 -3.23 -7.92
C VAL A 196 -19.31 -2.63 -9.32
N HIS A 197 -19.86 -1.43 -9.51
CA HIS A 197 -19.80 -0.70 -10.77
C HIS A 197 -20.09 0.79 -10.53
N VAL A 198 -19.52 1.66 -11.35
CA VAL A 198 -19.81 3.11 -11.37
C VAL A 198 -20.16 3.51 -12.80
N ARG A 199 -21.21 4.35 -12.95
CA ARG A 199 -21.60 4.93 -14.23
C ARG A 199 -21.59 6.45 -14.12
N LEU A 200 -20.91 7.11 -15.04
CA LEU A 200 -21.03 8.56 -15.22
C LEU A 200 -22.45 8.89 -15.68
N THR A 201 -22.96 10.03 -15.22
CA THR A 201 -24.17 10.64 -15.75
C THR A 201 -23.82 11.95 -16.43
N ASP A 202 -24.74 12.47 -17.23
CA ASP A 202 -24.60 13.79 -17.86
C ASP A 202 -25.01 14.94 -16.92
N GLU A 203 -25.38 14.62 -15.67
CA GLU A 203 -25.78 15.62 -14.68
C GLU A 203 -24.56 16.15 -13.92
N THR A 204 -24.44 17.46 -13.81
CA THR A 204 -23.43 18.11 -12.96
C THR A 204 -23.99 18.43 -11.58
N PHE A 205 -23.11 18.68 -10.62
CA PHE A 205 -23.45 19.24 -9.31
C PHE A 205 -22.56 20.45 -9.01
N GLU A 206 -23.01 21.33 -8.12
CA GLU A 206 -22.21 22.48 -7.69
C GLU A 206 -21.17 22.03 -6.66
N CYS A 207 -19.90 22.12 -7.02
CA CYS A 207 -18.77 21.84 -6.13
C CYS A 207 -18.09 23.16 -5.76
N ASN A 208 -18.22 23.60 -4.51
CA ASN A 208 -17.42 24.74 -4.02
C ASN A 208 -16.01 24.25 -3.66
N SER A 209 -14.98 25.00 -4.07
CA SER A 209 -13.57 24.74 -3.77
C SER A 209 -13.28 24.49 -2.29
N ASP A 210 -14.00 25.15 -1.38
CA ASP A 210 -13.88 24.92 0.07
C ASP A 210 -14.29 23.49 0.49
N MET A 211 -15.27 22.89 -0.21
CA MET A 211 -15.73 21.51 0.06
C MET A 211 -14.73 20.47 -0.42
N GLN A 212 -13.95 20.81 -1.45
CA GLN A 212 -12.91 19.94 -1.99
C GLN A 212 -11.64 19.99 -1.13
N LEU A 213 -11.33 21.17 -0.55
CA LEU A 213 -10.13 21.42 0.27
C LEU A 213 -10.32 21.12 1.76
N SER A 214 -11.55 20.95 2.24
CA SER A 214 -11.82 20.64 3.64
C SER A 214 -11.10 19.36 4.10
N GLY A 215 -10.70 19.29 5.36
CA GLY A 215 -10.22 18.04 5.96
C GLY A 215 -11.37 17.01 6.05
N TRP A 216 -11.06 15.72 6.00
CA TRP A 216 -12.03 14.68 6.39
C TRP A 216 -11.80 14.33 7.86
N GLU A 217 -12.74 14.71 8.72
CA GLU A 217 -12.62 14.53 10.18
C GLU A 217 -13.41 13.32 10.70
N GLU A 218 -14.38 12.83 9.94
CA GLU A 218 -15.18 11.66 10.33
C GLU A 218 -14.39 10.35 10.22
N PRO A 219 -14.69 9.34 11.05
CA PRO A 219 -14.04 8.04 10.94
C PRO A 219 -14.35 7.38 9.60
N LEU A 220 -13.30 7.02 8.85
CA LEU A 220 -13.47 6.32 7.57
C LEU A 220 -14.01 4.89 7.77
N PRO A 221 -14.87 4.41 6.86
CA PRO A 221 -15.44 3.09 6.98
C PRO A 221 -14.38 2.00 6.91
N VAL A 222 -14.13 1.33 8.03
CA VAL A 222 -13.18 0.21 8.09
C VAL A 222 -13.88 -1.08 7.68
N ARG A 223 -13.30 -1.78 6.71
CA ARG A 223 -13.70 -3.14 6.37
C ARG A 223 -13.28 -4.06 7.51
N LYS A 224 -14.26 -4.68 8.18
CA LYS A 224 -13.97 -5.73 9.15
C LYS A 224 -13.52 -6.99 8.39
N PRO A 225 -12.46 -7.69 8.84
CA PRO A 225 -12.10 -8.95 8.23
C PRO A 225 -13.22 -9.97 8.45
N PHE A 226 -13.41 -10.84 7.46
CA PHE A 226 -14.11 -12.09 7.70
C PHE A 226 -13.26 -12.96 8.62
N VAL A 227 -13.92 -13.87 9.34
CA VAL A 227 -13.25 -14.84 10.19
C VAL A 227 -13.62 -16.22 9.70
N ALA A 228 -12.60 -17.02 9.39
CA ALA A 228 -12.75 -18.43 9.15
C ALA A 228 -12.40 -19.21 10.42
N GLU A 229 -13.27 -20.11 10.83
CA GLU A 229 -12.98 -21.10 11.85
C GLU A 229 -12.42 -22.34 11.17
N ILE A 230 -11.14 -22.63 11.42
CA ILE A 230 -10.44 -23.74 10.75
C ILE A 230 -9.81 -24.63 11.82
N ARG A 231 -10.03 -25.94 11.68
CA ARG A 231 -9.33 -26.97 12.45
C ARG A 231 -8.01 -27.30 11.76
N LEU A 232 -6.91 -27.13 12.48
CA LEU A 232 -5.56 -27.48 12.03
C LEU A 232 -5.08 -28.73 12.77
N LYS A 233 -4.23 -29.54 12.12
CA LYS A 233 -3.64 -30.76 12.71
C LYS A 233 -2.89 -30.47 14.02
N GLU A 234 -2.15 -29.37 14.04
CA GLU A 234 -1.34 -28.94 15.17
C GLU A 234 -1.75 -27.53 15.63
N VAL A 235 -1.62 -27.29 16.94
CA VAL A 235 -1.85 -25.98 17.55
C VAL A 235 -0.76 -25.02 17.10
N GLN A 236 -1.14 -23.95 16.40
CA GLN A 236 -0.18 -22.94 15.97
C GLN A 236 0.29 -22.12 17.19
N GLN A 237 1.60 -22.10 17.42
CA GLN A 237 2.22 -21.28 18.47
C GLN A 237 2.38 -19.81 18.04
N THR A 238 2.35 -19.55 16.74
CA THR A 238 2.45 -18.23 16.13
C THR A 238 1.13 -17.45 16.21
N GLU A 239 1.21 -16.11 16.14
CA GLU A 239 0.03 -15.22 16.01
C GLU A 239 -0.53 -15.16 14.58
N GLN A 240 0.11 -15.87 13.65
CA GLN A 240 -0.23 -15.90 12.24
C GLN A 240 -0.17 -17.34 11.72
N TRP A 241 -1.10 -17.67 10.83
CA TRP A 241 -1.09 -18.90 10.04
C TRP A 241 -0.73 -18.52 8.60
N GLN A 242 0.53 -18.76 8.22
CA GLN A 242 1.03 -18.54 6.86
C GLN A 242 0.73 -17.13 6.31
N GLY A 243 0.87 -16.11 7.16
CA GLY A 243 0.63 -14.70 6.81
C GLY A 243 -0.79 -14.18 7.08
N TYR A 244 -1.74 -15.05 7.43
CA TYR A 244 -3.06 -14.63 7.91
C TYR A 244 -3.06 -14.51 9.44
N ARG A 245 -3.64 -13.43 9.96
CA ARG A 245 -3.71 -13.20 11.40
C ARG A 245 -4.67 -14.18 12.06
N ILE A 246 -4.22 -14.78 13.17
CA ILE A 246 -5.06 -15.59 14.04
C ILE A 246 -5.64 -14.65 15.10
N ARG A 247 -6.95 -14.41 15.07
CA ARG A 247 -7.65 -13.57 16.05
C ARG A 247 -7.68 -14.25 17.42
N ASP A 248 -8.00 -15.53 17.44
CA ASP A 248 -8.15 -16.34 18.63
C ASP A 248 -7.87 -17.81 18.30
N LYS A 249 -7.56 -18.61 19.32
CA LYS A 249 -7.32 -20.05 19.19
C LYS A 249 -7.88 -20.81 20.38
N GLN A 250 -8.60 -21.89 20.08
CA GLN A 250 -9.20 -22.79 21.05
C GLN A 250 -8.79 -24.21 20.67
N ASP A 251 -7.80 -24.75 21.37
CA ASP A 251 -7.13 -26.01 21.03
C ASP A 251 -6.65 -26.05 19.56
N GLN A 252 -7.22 -26.92 18.74
CA GLN A 252 -6.91 -27.07 17.32
C GLN A 252 -7.72 -26.13 16.41
N ILE A 253 -8.70 -25.42 16.95
CA ILE A 253 -9.57 -24.51 16.19
C ILE A 253 -8.97 -23.10 16.22
N HIS A 254 -8.74 -22.55 15.04
CA HIS A 254 -8.14 -21.24 14.87
C HIS A 254 -9.13 -20.31 14.15
N PHE A 255 -9.27 -19.09 14.67
CA PHE A 255 -10.11 -18.04 14.10
C PHE A 255 -9.25 -17.12 13.23
N ILE A 256 -9.22 -17.40 11.93
CA ILE A 256 -8.30 -16.76 10.99
C ILE A 256 -8.99 -15.60 10.28
N GLU A 257 -8.37 -14.42 10.34
CA GLU A 257 -8.88 -13.20 9.71
C GLU A 257 -8.45 -13.10 8.26
N PHE A 258 -9.40 -12.77 7.37
CA PHE A 258 -9.11 -12.55 5.96
C PHE A 258 -10.01 -11.45 5.35
N TYR A 259 -9.49 -10.77 4.34
CA TYR A 259 -10.17 -9.68 3.63
C TYR A 259 -10.54 -10.09 2.21
N ASP A 260 -9.59 -10.64 1.46
CA ASP A 260 -9.81 -11.09 0.10
C ASP A 260 -10.24 -12.57 0.10
N THR A 261 -11.46 -12.82 -0.35
CA THR A 261 -12.04 -14.16 -0.43
C THR A 261 -11.31 -15.05 -1.44
N GLU A 262 -10.93 -14.52 -2.60
CA GLU A 262 -10.28 -15.32 -3.65
C GLU A 262 -8.86 -15.68 -3.24
N ALA A 263 -8.10 -14.70 -2.72
CA ALA A 263 -6.76 -14.96 -2.21
C ALA A 263 -6.78 -15.98 -1.05
N PHE A 264 -7.75 -15.84 -0.13
CA PHE A 264 -7.90 -16.80 0.97
C PHE A 264 -8.31 -18.19 0.48
N MET A 265 -9.20 -18.29 -0.52
CA MET A 265 -9.52 -19.58 -1.14
C MET A 265 -8.30 -20.24 -1.80
N GLN A 266 -7.50 -19.48 -2.54
CA GLN A 266 -6.26 -19.99 -3.13
C GLN A 266 -5.29 -20.49 -2.06
N HIS A 267 -5.19 -19.75 -0.95
CA HIS A 267 -4.41 -20.16 0.21
C HIS A 267 -4.91 -21.49 0.81
N LEU A 268 -6.23 -21.63 1.00
CA LEU A 268 -6.82 -22.88 1.49
C LEU A 268 -6.53 -24.08 0.56
N LEU A 269 -6.38 -23.87 -0.74
CA LEU A 269 -6.06 -24.96 -1.68
C LEU A 269 -4.63 -25.49 -1.56
N ILE A 270 -3.69 -24.69 -1.04
CA ILE A 270 -2.27 -25.05 -0.96
C ILE A 270 -1.82 -25.35 0.48
N SER A 271 -2.61 -24.98 1.48
CA SER A 271 -2.29 -25.15 2.90
C SER A 271 -2.83 -26.45 3.48
N GLU A 272 -2.19 -26.97 4.53
CA GLU A 272 -2.69 -28.11 5.29
C GLU A 272 -3.68 -27.68 6.38
N TRP A 273 -4.88 -28.25 6.35
CA TRP A 273 -5.95 -28.09 7.34
C TRP A 273 -6.85 -29.33 7.35
N GLU A 274 -7.57 -29.57 8.45
CA GLU A 274 -8.46 -30.74 8.59
C GLU A 274 -9.90 -30.41 8.24
N GLU A 275 -10.40 -29.27 8.72
CA GLU A 275 -11.81 -28.91 8.56
C GLU A 275 -12.00 -27.39 8.50
N LEU A 276 -12.83 -26.93 7.56
CA LEU A 276 -13.34 -25.56 7.50
C LEU A 276 -14.73 -25.49 8.16
N ILE A 277 -14.76 -25.07 9.42
CA ILE A 277 -15.96 -25.05 10.28
C ILE A 277 -16.86 -23.84 9.93
N SER A 278 -16.30 -22.66 9.73
CA SER A 278 -17.08 -21.47 9.38
C SER A 278 -16.24 -20.51 8.52
N PRO A 279 -16.85 -19.60 7.73
CA PRO A 279 -18.28 -19.40 7.54
C PRO A 279 -18.88 -20.32 6.45
N GLY A 280 -20.18 -20.63 6.56
CA GLY A 280 -20.86 -21.56 5.64
C GLY A 280 -20.82 -21.15 4.17
N TRP A 281 -20.87 -19.85 3.87
CA TRP A 281 -20.77 -19.35 2.50
C TRP A 281 -19.40 -19.64 1.87
N LEU A 282 -18.31 -19.61 2.65
CA LEU A 282 -16.95 -19.88 2.16
C LEU A 282 -16.82 -21.38 1.86
N ARG A 283 -17.38 -22.22 2.73
CA ARG A 283 -17.46 -23.66 2.51
C ARG A 283 -18.20 -24.01 1.22
N ASN A 284 -19.37 -23.42 1.00
CA ASN A 284 -20.15 -23.64 -0.22
C ASN A 284 -19.38 -23.21 -1.48
N LYS A 285 -18.65 -22.09 -1.40
CA LYS A 285 -17.83 -21.59 -2.52
C LYS A 285 -16.65 -22.52 -2.83
N MET A 286 -15.95 -23.02 -1.80
CA MET A 286 -14.90 -24.04 -1.93
C MET A 286 -15.43 -25.33 -2.55
N GLN A 287 -16.58 -25.82 -2.10
CA GLN A 287 -17.23 -27.02 -2.65
C GLN A 287 -17.61 -26.84 -4.12
N SER A 288 -18.21 -25.70 -4.47
CA SER A 288 -18.54 -25.37 -5.87
C SER A 288 -17.28 -25.36 -6.75
N HIS A 289 -16.20 -24.73 -6.29
CA HIS A 289 -14.93 -24.69 -7.00
C HIS A 289 -14.31 -26.08 -7.20
N ALA A 290 -14.28 -26.92 -6.14
CA ALA A 290 -13.78 -28.29 -6.21
C ALA A 290 -14.61 -29.15 -7.17
N ASN A 291 -15.94 -29.04 -7.15
CA ASN A 291 -16.82 -29.77 -8.06
C ASN A 291 -16.58 -29.39 -9.53
N VAL A 292 -16.34 -28.11 -9.82
CA VAL A 292 -15.98 -27.66 -11.18
C VAL A 292 -14.67 -28.31 -11.64
N ILE A 293 -13.66 -28.37 -10.78
CA ILE A 293 -12.37 -29.02 -11.10
C ILE A 293 -12.57 -30.53 -11.31
N LEU A 294 -13.25 -31.22 -10.39
CA LEU A 294 -13.52 -32.65 -10.50
C LEU A 294 -14.29 -32.98 -11.79
N ASN A 295 -15.30 -32.21 -12.14
CA ASN A 295 -16.04 -32.41 -13.38
C ASN A 295 -15.16 -32.25 -14.63
N ARG A 296 -14.24 -31.27 -14.63
CA ARG A 296 -13.27 -31.10 -15.74
C ARG A 296 -12.32 -32.29 -15.87
N LEU A 297 -11.84 -32.81 -14.75
CA LEU A 297 -10.95 -33.98 -14.72
C LEU A 297 -11.68 -35.24 -15.19
N HIS A 298 -12.93 -35.45 -14.76
CA HIS A 298 -13.73 -36.61 -15.19
C HIS A 298 -14.17 -36.52 -16.66
N ASN A 299 -14.51 -35.34 -17.19
CA ASN A 299 -14.88 -35.17 -18.60
C ASN A 299 -13.73 -35.49 -19.58
N SER A 300 -12.49 -35.49 -19.12
CA SER A 300 -11.31 -35.82 -19.93
C SER A 300 -11.17 -37.34 -20.17
N ASN A 301 -11.83 -38.19 -19.38
CA ASN A 301 -11.73 -39.65 -19.51
C ASN A 301 -12.67 -40.28 -20.56
N HIS A 302 -13.53 -39.49 -21.22
CA HIS A 302 -14.43 -40.00 -22.28
C HIS A 302 -13.95 -39.73 -23.71
N ALA A 303 -12.82 -39.05 -23.92
CA ALA A 303 -12.32 -38.73 -25.27
C ALA A 303 -11.29 -39.73 -25.84
N HIS A 304 -10.94 -40.80 -25.11
CA HIS A 304 -9.96 -41.81 -25.56
C HIS A 304 -10.50 -43.25 -25.60
N VAL A 305 -11.79 -43.42 -25.93
CA VAL A 305 -12.30 -44.70 -26.41
C VAL A 305 -13.15 -44.47 -27.66
N LYS A 306 -12.47 -44.38 -28.81
CA LYS A 306 -12.81 -45.06 -30.06
C LYS A 306 -11.74 -44.82 -31.12
#